data_AF-A0A228K766-F1
#
_entry.id   AF-A0A228K766-F1
#
_cell.length_a   1.000
_cell.length_b   1.000
_cell.length_c   1.000
_cell.angle_alpha   90.00
_cell.angle_beta   90.00
_cell.angle_gamma   90.00
#
_symmetry.space_group_name_H-M   'P 1'
#
loop_
_entity.id
_entity.type
_entity.pdbx_description
1 polymer ?
#
loop_
_entity_poly.entity_id
_entity_poly.type
_entity_poly.pdbx_seq_one_letter_code
_entity_poly.pdbx_strand_id
1 'polypeptide(L)'
;MLNTLERPFAVDVADTGVFGVHDAGQASELSSKLIVFDVTGAQLYERAYRANLFGFGISSCGRYVASQTCNSGNEDSNLFEVHDVAQRRVLASCAPVAGWSSEYTFETEDGELKRVVARINHLGKFAYSPTGAFLDAKKFMTARLSKGDPWTRIRAAGELVQTDGSATTLKRAFDVVDATISAFKPGEDARWLAGGYRLKGELLERMNMSVAAIEAYRAALGIDAKIGVKKRLTALEKGLANGTLLGKGAE
;
A
#
# COMPACT_ATOMS: atom_id res chain seq x y z
N MET A 1 22.89 -30.31 0.00
CA MET A 1 21.79 -31.31 0.04
C MET A 1 20.49 -30.54 0.20
N LEU A 2 19.59 -30.63 -0.78
CA LEU A 2 18.27 -29.97 -0.79
C LEU A 2 17.21 -30.69 0.09
N ASN A 3 17.60 -31.77 0.79
CA ASN A 3 16.71 -32.64 1.56
C ASN A 3 16.20 -32.05 2.90
N THR A 4 16.42 -30.76 3.14
CA THR A 4 15.99 -30.07 4.37
C THR A 4 14.73 -29.21 4.19
N LEU A 5 14.21 -29.11 2.96
CA LEU A 5 13.01 -28.36 2.64
C LEU A 5 11.77 -29.20 2.91
N GLU A 6 10.80 -28.63 3.62
CA GLU A 6 9.55 -29.30 3.99
C GLU A 6 8.48 -29.15 2.90
N ARG A 7 8.22 -27.91 2.48
CA ARG A 7 7.23 -27.56 1.45
C ARG A 7 7.71 -26.35 0.63
N PRO A 8 8.63 -26.54 -0.33
CA PRO A 8 9.09 -25.45 -1.20
C PRO A 8 7.91 -24.88 -2.00
N PHE A 9 7.71 -23.58 -1.89
CA PHE A 9 6.58 -22.87 -2.50
C PHE A 9 6.99 -21.93 -3.62
N ALA A 10 8.12 -21.24 -3.46
CA ALA A 10 8.66 -20.33 -4.48
C ALA A 10 10.20 -20.31 -4.44
N VAL A 11 10.80 -19.94 -5.57
CA VAL A 11 12.26 -19.83 -5.76
C VAL A 11 12.57 -18.52 -6.48
N ASP A 12 13.75 -17.95 -6.22
CA ASP A 12 14.34 -16.90 -7.04
C ASP A 12 15.85 -17.15 -7.17
N VAL A 13 16.43 -16.83 -8.33
CA VAL A 13 17.79 -17.24 -8.71
C VAL A 13 18.58 -16.02 -9.18
N ALA A 14 19.76 -15.83 -8.59
CA ALA A 14 20.71 -14.79 -8.98
C ALA A 14 21.53 -15.21 -10.21
N ASP A 15 22.15 -14.23 -10.89
CA ASP A 15 23.01 -14.48 -12.06
C ASP A 15 24.25 -15.32 -11.72
N THR A 16 24.68 -15.29 -10.45
CA THR A 16 25.76 -16.14 -9.94
C THR A 16 25.34 -17.59 -9.72
N GLY A 17 24.06 -17.91 -9.88
CA GLY A 17 23.45 -19.21 -9.59
C GLY A 17 23.16 -19.46 -8.11
N VAL A 18 23.44 -18.50 -7.23
CA VAL A 18 22.90 -18.49 -5.85
C VAL A 18 21.38 -18.38 -5.94
N PHE A 19 20.66 -19.16 -5.14
CA PHE A 19 19.20 -19.16 -5.19
C PHE A 19 18.56 -19.16 -3.81
N GLY A 20 17.45 -18.45 -3.68
CA GLY A 20 16.61 -18.43 -2.50
C GLY A 20 15.40 -19.35 -2.67
N VAL A 21 14.93 -19.96 -1.59
CA VAL A 21 13.72 -20.77 -1.53
C VAL A 21 12.84 -20.25 -0.41
N HIS A 22 11.57 -20.01 -0.74
CA HIS A 22 10.50 -19.91 0.24
C HIS A 22 10.00 -21.32 0.54
N ASP A 23 10.32 -21.82 1.72
CA ASP A 23 9.74 -23.03 2.28
C ASP A 23 8.54 -22.64 3.15
N ALA A 24 7.35 -23.05 2.73
CA ALA A 24 6.10 -22.72 3.40
C ALA A 24 5.79 -23.64 4.61
N GLY A 25 6.69 -24.57 4.93
CA GLY A 25 6.58 -25.47 6.08
C GLY A 25 5.25 -26.23 6.16
N GLN A 26 4.80 -26.51 7.38
CA GLN A 26 3.54 -27.19 7.67
C GLN A 26 2.32 -26.34 7.29
N ALA A 27 1.37 -26.94 6.55
CA ALA A 27 0.18 -26.24 6.08
C ALA A 27 -0.77 -25.79 7.20
N SER A 28 -0.69 -26.41 8.39
CA SER A 28 -1.51 -26.08 9.57
C SER A 28 -0.97 -24.91 10.39
N GLU A 29 0.22 -24.40 10.07
CA GLU A 29 0.88 -23.35 10.84
C GLU A 29 1.14 -22.10 9.99
N LEU A 30 0.95 -20.92 10.60
CA LEU A 30 1.42 -19.67 10.00
C LEU A 30 2.93 -19.57 10.21
N SER A 31 3.68 -20.15 9.29
CA SER A 31 5.13 -20.14 9.32
C SER A 31 5.71 -20.15 7.91
N SER A 32 6.94 -19.69 7.79
CA SER A 32 7.71 -19.84 6.56
C SER A 32 9.19 -19.74 6.87
N LYS A 33 10.01 -20.29 5.97
CA LYS A 33 11.45 -20.08 5.97
C LYS A 33 11.87 -19.51 4.63
N LEU A 34 12.72 -18.51 4.67
CA LEU A 34 13.50 -18.06 3.53
C LEU A 34 14.91 -18.63 3.67
N ILE A 35 15.30 -19.50 2.75
CA ILE A 35 16.60 -20.19 2.78
C ILE A 35 17.36 -19.86 1.51
N VAL A 36 18.64 -19.49 1.62
CA VAL A 36 19.49 -19.18 0.46
C VAL A 36 20.60 -20.21 0.36
N PHE A 37 20.83 -20.71 -0.86
CA PHE A 37 21.83 -21.73 -1.18
C PHE A 37 22.82 -21.22 -2.23
N ASP A 38 24.05 -21.74 -2.19
CA ASP A 38 25.00 -21.58 -3.28
C ASP A 38 24.71 -22.52 -4.46
N VAL A 39 25.50 -22.39 -5.52
CA VAL A 39 25.39 -23.21 -6.75
C VAL A 39 25.58 -24.71 -6.53
N THR A 40 26.19 -25.11 -5.41
CA THR A 40 26.40 -26.52 -5.05
C THR A 40 25.24 -27.08 -4.20
N GLY A 41 24.30 -26.21 -3.80
CA GLY A 41 23.22 -26.54 -2.88
C GLY A 41 23.65 -26.59 -1.42
N ALA A 42 24.72 -25.87 -1.05
CA ALA A 42 25.08 -25.62 0.35
C ALA A 42 24.33 -24.39 0.87
N GLN A 43 23.79 -24.48 2.09
CA GLN A 43 23.02 -23.39 2.69
C GLN A 43 23.93 -22.25 3.12
N LEU A 44 23.66 -21.05 2.61
CA LEU A 44 24.37 -19.82 2.92
C LEU A 44 23.70 -19.04 4.06
N TYR A 45 22.36 -19.00 4.06
CA TYR A 45 21.55 -18.19 4.97
C TYR A 45 20.16 -18.80 5.18
N GLU A 46 19.55 -18.54 6.34
CA GLU A 46 18.17 -18.89 6.65
C GLU A 46 17.54 -17.81 7.55
N ARG A 47 16.27 -17.51 7.28
CA ARG A 47 15.40 -16.70 8.12
C ARG A 47 14.05 -17.39 8.27
N ALA A 48 13.69 -17.76 9.48
CA ALA A 48 12.39 -18.30 9.82
C ALA A 48 11.43 -17.17 10.27
N TYR A 49 10.16 -17.30 9.90
CA TYR A 49 9.08 -16.39 10.27
C TYR A 49 7.91 -17.16 10.90
N ARG A 50 7.24 -16.53 11.86
CA ARG A 50 5.94 -16.92 12.43
C ARG A 50 4.78 -16.35 11.63
N ALA A 51 4.99 -16.17 10.33
CA ALA A 51 4.01 -15.71 9.36
C ALA A 51 4.32 -16.38 8.01
N ASN A 52 3.33 -16.44 7.14
CA ASN A 52 3.55 -16.87 5.76
C ASN A 52 4.35 -15.80 5.01
N LEU A 53 5.28 -16.24 4.15
CA LEU A 53 5.97 -15.32 3.26
C LEU A 53 5.06 -14.97 2.08
N PHE A 54 4.84 -13.68 1.86
CA PHE A 54 4.11 -13.17 0.71
C PHE A 54 4.97 -13.31 -0.56
N GLY A 55 6.24 -12.92 -0.46
CA GLY A 55 7.20 -13.01 -1.55
C GLY A 55 8.59 -12.55 -1.12
N PHE A 56 9.57 -12.87 -1.95
CA PHE A 56 10.94 -12.39 -1.81
C PHE A 56 11.57 -12.22 -3.19
N GLY A 57 12.74 -11.58 -3.23
CA GLY A 57 13.61 -11.57 -4.40
C GLY A 57 15.07 -11.53 -4.00
N ILE A 58 15.96 -12.00 -4.87
CA ILE A 58 17.42 -12.01 -4.68
C ILE A 58 18.10 -11.07 -5.67
N SER A 59 19.12 -10.34 -5.20
CA SER A 59 19.95 -9.50 -6.08
C SER A 59 20.72 -10.35 -7.09
N SER A 60 21.06 -9.78 -8.25
CA SER A 60 21.82 -10.48 -9.31
C SER A 60 23.17 -11.03 -8.84
N CYS A 61 23.81 -10.41 -7.84
CA CYS A 61 25.06 -10.90 -7.26
C CYS A 61 24.87 -12.04 -6.22
N GLY A 62 23.63 -12.34 -5.82
CA GLY A 62 23.30 -13.36 -4.82
C GLY A 62 23.51 -12.94 -3.35
N ARG A 63 24.00 -11.73 -3.08
CA ARG A 63 24.32 -11.27 -1.71
C ARG A 63 23.13 -10.70 -0.96
N TYR A 64 22.23 -9.97 -1.64
CA TYR A 64 21.12 -9.28 -0.98
C TYR A 64 19.79 -9.96 -1.29
N VAL A 65 18.93 -10.00 -0.27
CA VAL A 65 17.56 -10.50 -0.41
C VAL A 65 16.61 -9.44 0.15
N ALA A 66 15.44 -9.31 -0.46
CA ALA A 66 14.33 -8.53 0.05
C ALA A 66 13.15 -9.48 0.23
N SER A 67 12.47 -9.41 1.36
CA SER A 67 11.39 -10.35 1.66
C SER A 67 10.24 -9.65 2.36
N GLN A 68 9.03 -10.20 2.21
CA GLN A 68 7.82 -9.66 2.79
C GLN A 68 6.92 -10.76 3.33
N THR A 69 6.41 -10.57 4.55
CA THR A 69 5.45 -11.49 5.17
C THR A 69 4.01 -11.02 4.99
N CYS A 70 3.08 -11.96 5.05
CA CYS A 70 1.64 -11.70 5.12
C CYS A 70 1.25 -11.12 6.50
N ASN A 71 0.02 -10.62 6.61
CA ASN A 71 -0.55 -10.22 7.91
C ASN A 71 -0.64 -11.44 8.85
N SER A 72 -0.28 -11.25 10.12
CA SER A 72 -0.39 -12.25 11.18
C SER A 72 -0.78 -11.59 12.51
N GLY A 73 -0.94 -12.38 13.57
CA GLY A 73 -1.22 -11.90 14.92
C GLY A 73 0.03 -11.67 15.79
N ASN A 74 1.22 -11.58 15.18
CA ASN A 74 2.51 -11.55 15.90
C ASN A 74 3.50 -10.56 15.27
N GLU A 75 4.73 -10.55 15.77
CA GLU A 75 5.81 -9.65 15.38
C GLU A 75 6.22 -9.75 13.90
N ASP A 76 5.99 -10.90 13.25
CA ASP A 76 6.28 -11.10 11.83
C ASP A 76 5.09 -10.69 10.94
N SER A 77 4.10 -9.95 11.45
CA SER A 77 2.95 -9.50 10.67
C SER A 77 3.31 -8.35 9.72
N ASN A 78 3.05 -8.54 8.42
CA ASN A 78 3.23 -7.50 7.39
C ASN A 78 4.60 -6.82 7.48
N LEU A 79 5.64 -7.65 7.55
CA LEU A 79 7.02 -7.23 7.71
C LEU A 79 7.68 -7.17 6.34
N PHE A 80 8.48 -6.14 6.11
CA PHE A 80 9.42 -6.05 4.99
C PHE A 80 10.85 -6.08 5.56
N GLU A 81 11.66 -7.02 5.08
CA GLU A 81 13.05 -7.17 5.49
C GLU A 81 14.00 -7.07 4.29
N VAL A 82 15.18 -6.48 4.55
CA VAL A 82 16.33 -6.50 3.64
C VAL A 82 17.45 -7.27 4.34
N HIS A 83 18.07 -8.22 3.63
CA HIS A 83 19.05 -9.14 4.18
C HIS A 83 20.39 -9.03 3.46
N ASP A 84 21.49 -9.19 4.19
CA ASP A 84 22.83 -9.47 3.65
C ASP A 84 23.17 -10.93 3.94
N VAL A 85 23.12 -11.76 2.90
CA VAL A 85 23.40 -13.20 2.94
C VAL A 85 24.86 -13.46 3.29
N ALA A 86 25.79 -12.66 2.76
CA ALA A 86 27.22 -12.83 3.00
C ALA A 86 27.57 -12.54 4.47
N GLN A 87 26.93 -11.52 5.06
CA GLN A 87 27.10 -11.17 6.48
C GLN A 87 26.12 -11.90 7.41
N ARG A 88 25.23 -12.73 6.87
CA ARG A 88 24.19 -13.48 7.59
C ARG A 88 23.36 -12.62 8.56
N ARG A 89 22.92 -11.44 8.13
CA ARG A 89 22.14 -10.53 8.97
C ARG A 89 21.01 -9.82 8.23
N VAL A 90 20.02 -9.39 8.99
CA VAL A 90 18.97 -8.47 8.55
C VAL A 90 19.53 -7.04 8.61
N LEU A 91 19.52 -6.33 7.48
CA LEU A 91 19.91 -4.92 7.37
C LEU A 91 18.76 -3.98 7.78
N ALA A 92 17.53 -4.37 7.47
CA ALA A 92 16.33 -3.60 7.76
C ALA A 92 15.14 -4.52 8.04
N SER A 93 14.27 -4.10 8.94
CA SER A 93 13.03 -4.77 9.30
C SER A 93 12.00 -3.70 9.63
N CYS A 94 11.00 -3.51 8.76
CA CYS A 94 10.02 -2.43 8.90
C CYS A 94 8.68 -2.76 8.26
N ALA A 95 7.65 -1.97 8.58
CA ALA A 95 6.37 -2.08 7.89
C ALA A 95 6.49 -1.54 6.44
N PRO A 96 5.98 -2.27 5.43
CA PRO A 96 6.03 -1.86 4.03
C PRO A 96 5.08 -0.68 3.79
N VAL A 97 5.65 0.50 3.55
CA VAL A 97 4.88 1.75 3.31
C VAL A 97 4.06 1.65 2.02
N ALA A 98 4.61 1.03 0.98
CA ALA A 98 3.99 0.94 -0.34
C ALA A 98 2.98 -0.23 -0.48
N GLY A 99 2.81 -1.03 0.56
CA GLY A 99 1.97 -2.24 0.55
C GLY A 99 2.69 -3.48 0.04
N TRP A 100 1.92 -4.43 -0.48
CA TRP A 100 2.43 -5.72 -0.95
C TRP A 100 3.09 -5.62 -2.33
N SER A 101 4.32 -6.11 -2.42
CA SER A 101 5.13 -6.04 -3.64
C SER A 101 5.03 -7.33 -4.46
N SER A 102 4.78 -7.21 -5.76
CA SER A 102 4.80 -8.36 -6.67
C SER A 102 6.20 -8.78 -7.10
N GLU A 103 7.20 -7.89 -6.95
CA GLU A 103 8.59 -8.13 -7.37
C GLU A 103 9.53 -7.21 -6.59
N TYR A 104 10.76 -7.66 -6.33
CA TYR A 104 11.84 -6.81 -5.83
C TYR A 104 13.00 -6.81 -6.82
N THR A 105 13.53 -5.62 -7.12
CA THR A 105 14.78 -5.47 -7.88
C THR A 105 15.81 -4.69 -7.05
N PHE A 106 17.09 -4.90 -7.32
CA PHE A 106 18.19 -4.40 -6.49
C PHE A 106 19.09 -3.48 -7.30
N GLU A 107 19.40 -2.31 -6.75
CA GLU A 107 20.38 -1.39 -7.30
C GLU A 107 21.65 -1.50 -6.44
N THR A 108 22.73 -1.99 -7.04
CA THR A 108 24.04 -2.12 -6.42
C THR A 108 25.09 -1.30 -7.16
N GLU A 109 26.04 -0.74 -6.44
CA GLU A 109 27.19 0.00 -6.99
C GLU A 109 28.42 -0.42 -6.16
N ASP A 110 29.50 -0.78 -6.85
CA ASP A 110 30.73 -1.35 -6.25
C ASP A 110 30.49 -2.56 -5.31
N GLY A 111 29.47 -3.38 -5.63
CA GLY A 111 29.09 -4.55 -4.83
C GLY A 111 28.28 -4.25 -3.56
N GLU A 112 28.01 -2.96 -3.29
CA GLU A 112 27.24 -2.51 -2.14
C GLU A 112 25.80 -2.15 -2.53
N LEU A 113 24.85 -2.54 -1.69
CA LEU A 113 23.44 -2.25 -1.91
C LEU A 113 23.17 -0.75 -1.75
N LYS A 114 22.59 -0.14 -2.78
CA LYS A 114 22.15 1.27 -2.72
C LYS A 114 20.65 1.36 -2.47
N ARG A 115 19.85 0.54 -3.16
CA ARG A 115 18.38 0.57 -3.04
C ARG A 115 17.76 -0.80 -3.33
N VAL A 116 16.63 -1.03 -2.69
CA VAL A 116 15.68 -2.10 -3.05
C VAL A 116 14.46 -1.44 -3.65
N VAL A 117 14.06 -1.87 -4.85
CA VAL A 117 12.91 -1.32 -5.57
C VAL A 117 11.79 -2.34 -5.56
N ALA A 118 10.68 -1.99 -4.91
CA ALA A 118 9.46 -2.77 -4.84
C ALA A 118 8.53 -2.43 -6.01
N ARG A 119 8.00 -3.42 -6.72
CA ARG A 119 6.93 -3.25 -7.70
C ARG A 119 5.57 -3.45 -7.03
N ILE A 120 4.77 -2.40 -7.01
CA ILE A 120 3.40 -2.44 -6.52
C ILE A 120 2.45 -2.49 -7.70
N ASN A 121 1.57 -3.49 -7.72
CA ASN A 121 0.61 -3.69 -8.80
C ASN A 121 -0.22 -2.43 -9.03
N HIS A 122 -0.38 -2.04 -10.30
CA HIS A 122 -1.10 -0.85 -10.77
C HIS A 122 -0.56 0.52 -10.31
N LEU A 123 0.40 0.59 -9.38
CA LEU A 123 0.95 1.85 -8.86
C LEU A 123 2.37 2.12 -9.39
N GLY A 124 3.16 1.09 -9.65
CA GLY A 124 4.50 1.21 -10.24
C GLY A 124 5.60 0.76 -9.29
N LYS A 125 6.78 1.38 -9.43
CA LYS A 125 7.99 0.98 -8.70
C LYS A 125 8.40 2.03 -7.66
N PHE A 126 8.74 1.60 -6.45
CA PHE A 126 9.12 2.50 -5.35
C PHE A 126 10.33 1.96 -4.59
N ALA A 127 11.26 2.87 -4.24
CA ALA A 127 12.53 2.51 -3.63
C ALA A 127 12.53 2.60 -2.10
N TYR A 128 13.26 1.66 -1.49
CA TYR A 128 13.68 1.65 -0.10
C TYR A 128 15.21 1.72 -0.03
N SER A 129 15.74 2.38 1.01
CA SER A 129 17.17 2.33 1.34
C SER A 129 17.56 0.93 1.85
N PRO A 130 18.87 0.63 1.97
CA PRO A 130 19.34 -0.61 2.59
C PRO A 130 18.92 -0.74 4.06
N THR A 131 18.62 0.38 4.71
CA THR A 131 18.13 0.46 6.10
C THR A 131 16.60 0.46 6.20
N GLY A 132 15.89 0.25 5.09
CA GLY A 132 14.43 0.13 5.04
C GLY A 132 13.68 1.48 5.04
N ALA A 133 14.38 2.60 4.88
CA ALA A 133 13.73 3.90 4.75
C ALA A 133 13.05 4.02 3.38
N PHE A 134 11.77 4.40 3.37
CA PHE A 134 11.04 4.60 2.12
C PHE A 134 11.45 5.91 1.44
N LEU A 135 12.01 5.82 0.24
CA LEU A 135 12.63 6.96 -0.45
C LEU A 135 11.64 7.73 -1.34
N ASP A 136 10.55 7.09 -1.75
CA ASP A 136 9.68 7.56 -2.83
C ASP A 136 8.32 8.09 -2.35
N ALA A 137 8.23 8.65 -1.14
CA ALA A 137 6.96 9.09 -0.53
C ALA A 137 6.11 10.01 -1.45
N LYS A 138 6.71 11.03 -2.06
CA LYS A 138 6.01 11.97 -2.97
C LYS A 138 5.56 11.31 -4.27
N LYS A 139 6.41 10.44 -4.83
CA LYS A 139 6.14 9.67 -6.04
C LYS A 139 5.00 8.69 -5.80
N PHE A 140 5.00 8.01 -4.65
CA PHE A 140 3.96 7.09 -4.22
C PHE A 140 2.62 7.78 -4.02
N MET A 141 2.60 8.93 -3.32
CA MET A 141 1.38 9.72 -3.17
C MET A 141 0.82 10.14 -4.54
N THR A 142 1.67 10.63 -5.44
CA THR A 142 1.26 11.01 -6.80
C THR A 142 0.69 9.83 -7.59
N ALA A 143 1.31 8.66 -7.48
CA ALA A 143 0.81 7.44 -8.12
C ALA A 143 -0.56 7.04 -7.57
N ARG A 144 -0.75 7.03 -6.24
CA ARG A 144 -2.04 6.68 -5.62
C ARG A 144 -3.16 7.67 -5.94
N LEU A 145 -2.84 8.94 -6.20
CA LEU A 145 -3.83 9.94 -6.61
C LEU A 145 -4.28 9.80 -8.08
N SER A 146 -3.51 9.10 -8.92
CA SER A 146 -3.74 9.04 -10.38
C SER A 146 -3.97 7.63 -10.92
N LYS A 147 -3.57 6.60 -10.19
CA LYS A 147 -3.60 5.19 -10.60
C LYS A 147 -4.22 4.32 -9.51
N GLY A 148 -4.42 3.05 -9.85
CA GLY A 148 -5.01 2.06 -8.96
C GLY A 148 -6.54 2.10 -8.97
N ASP A 149 -7.11 1.25 -8.12
CA ASP A 149 -8.54 1.12 -7.92
C ASP A 149 -9.16 2.40 -7.30
N PRO A 150 -10.49 2.56 -7.35
CA PRO A 150 -11.17 3.70 -6.75
C PRO A 150 -10.88 3.90 -5.27
N TRP A 151 -10.79 2.83 -4.47
CA TRP A 151 -10.50 2.93 -3.04
C TRP A 151 -9.12 3.53 -2.78
N THR A 152 -8.10 3.08 -3.51
CA THR A 152 -6.74 3.63 -3.43
C THR A 152 -6.72 5.13 -3.69
N ARG A 153 -7.39 5.59 -4.75
CA ARG A 153 -7.46 7.02 -5.11
C ARG A 153 -8.20 7.87 -4.08
N ILE A 154 -9.38 7.40 -3.63
CA ILE A 154 -10.19 8.08 -2.61
C ILE A 154 -9.42 8.18 -1.29
N ARG A 155 -8.78 7.08 -0.86
CA ARG A 155 -7.98 7.06 0.37
C ARG A 155 -6.80 8.03 0.28
N ALA A 156 -6.06 8.04 -0.83
CA ALA A 156 -4.93 8.95 -1.01
C ALA A 156 -5.34 10.43 -1.00
N ALA A 157 -6.49 10.77 -1.59
CA ALA A 157 -7.04 12.12 -1.51
C ALA A 157 -7.37 12.53 -0.07
N GLY A 158 -7.93 11.60 0.73
CA GLY A 158 -8.19 11.81 2.16
C GLY A 158 -6.91 12.00 2.98
N GLU A 159 -5.89 11.17 2.76
CA GLU A 159 -4.58 11.30 3.42
C GLU A 159 -3.91 12.64 3.07
N LEU A 160 -3.99 13.07 1.80
CA LEU A 160 -3.41 14.32 1.34
C LEU A 160 -3.93 15.53 2.15
N VAL A 161 -5.26 15.62 2.35
CA VAL A 161 -5.89 16.72 3.10
C VAL A 161 -5.74 16.62 4.62
N GLN A 162 -5.29 15.46 5.15
CA GLN A 162 -4.89 15.33 6.55
C GLN A 162 -3.48 15.89 6.77
N THR A 163 -2.60 15.75 5.78
CA THR A 163 -1.23 16.26 5.85
C THR A 163 -1.11 17.74 5.51
N ASP A 164 -1.96 18.25 4.62
CA ASP A 164 -1.99 19.66 4.23
C ASP A 164 -3.44 20.11 3.99
N GLY A 165 -3.91 21.05 4.82
CA GLY A 165 -5.27 21.60 4.74
C GLY A 165 -5.40 22.82 3.83
N SER A 166 -4.37 23.16 3.05
CA SER A 166 -4.39 24.33 2.16
C SER A 166 -5.50 24.26 1.11
N ALA A 167 -5.95 25.43 0.64
CA ALA A 167 -7.00 25.51 -0.37
C ALA A 167 -6.61 24.80 -1.69
N THR A 168 -5.33 24.86 -2.08
CA THR A 168 -4.79 24.17 -3.26
C THR A 168 -4.86 22.66 -3.09
N THR A 169 -4.51 22.14 -1.92
CA THR A 169 -4.58 20.71 -1.62
C THR A 169 -6.03 20.22 -1.51
N LEU A 170 -6.93 20.99 -0.89
CA LEU A 170 -8.36 20.68 -0.88
C LEU A 170 -8.91 20.58 -2.31
N LYS A 171 -8.60 21.54 -3.18
CA LYS A 171 -9.04 21.53 -4.58
C LYS A 171 -8.53 20.31 -5.32
N ARG A 172 -7.23 20.00 -5.20
CA ARG A 172 -6.63 18.82 -5.82
C ARG A 172 -7.28 17.52 -5.34
N ALA A 173 -7.53 17.37 -4.03
CA ALA A 173 -8.19 16.19 -3.49
C ALA A 173 -9.63 16.06 -4.01
N PHE A 174 -10.35 17.17 -4.10
CA PHE A 174 -11.70 17.20 -4.67
C PHE A 174 -11.70 16.73 -6.12
N ASP A 175 -10.81 17.28 -6.97
CA ASP A 175 -10.74 16.93 -8.39
C ASP A 175 -10.43 15.43 -8.59
N VAL A 176 -9.56 14.85 -7.75
CA VAL A 176 -9.27 13.40 -7.75
C VAL A 176 -10.48 12.57 -7.38
N VAL A 177 -11.19 12.95 -6.31
CA VAL A 177 -12.39 12.23 -5.85
C VAL A 177 -13.50 12.32 -6.88
N ASP A 178 -13.72 13.50 -7.46
CA ASP A 178 -14.77 13.74 -8.45
C ASP A 178 -14.54 12.96 -9.75
N ALA A 179 -13.30 12.98 -10.25
CA ALA A 179 -12.90 12.17 -11.41
C ALA A 179 -13.00 10.66 -11.11
N THR A 180 -12.69 10.24 -9.88
CA THR A 180 -12.78 8.83 -9.48
C THR A 180 -14.22 8.34 -9.41
N ILE A 181 -15.14 9.15 -8.85
CA ILE A 181 -16.59 8.87 -8.83
C ILE A 181 -17.13 8.79 -10.26
N SER A 182 -16.76 9.75 -11.12
CA SER A 182 -17.25 9.81 -12.51
C SER A 182 -16.78 8.63 -13.36
N ALA A 183 -15.60 8.09 -13.07
CA ALA A 183 -15.02 6.95 -13.77
C ALA A 183 -15.41 5.58 -13.17
N PHE A 184 -16.29 5.54 -12.17
CA PHE A 184 -16.68 4.31 -11.49
C PHE A 184 -17.45 3.38 -12.42
N LYS A 185 -17.09 2.10 -12.44
CA LYS A 185 -17.61 1.11 -13.40
C LYS A 185 -18.60 0.14 -12.74
N PRO A 186 -19.59 -0.39 -13.50
CA PRO A 186 -20.40 -1.51 -13.04
C PRO A 186 -19.53 -2.71 -12.64
N GLY A 187 -19.83 -3.32 -11.49
CA GLY A 187 -19.08 -4.45 -10.93
C GLY A 187 -17.97 -4.08 -9.95
N GLU A 188 -17.60 -2.80 -9.85
CA GLU A 188 -16.75 -2.33 -8.75
C GLU A 188 -17.53 -2.28 -7.43
N ASP A 189 -16.83 -2.41 -6.31
CA ASP A 189 -17.44 -2.48 -4.98
C ASP A 189 -18.13 -1.15 -4.62
N ALA A 190 -19.46 -1.15 -4.57
CA ALA A 190 -20.27 0.02 -4.28
C ALA A 190 -19.89 0.73 -2.96
N ARG A 191 -19.28 0.03 -1.99
CA ARG A 191 -18.77 0.64 -0.74
C ARG A 191 -17.70 1.69 -1.02
N TRP A 192 -16.91 1.51 -2.08
CA TRP A 192 -15.90 2.48 -2.49
C TRP A 192 -16.55 3.75 -3.04
N LEU A 193 -17.61 3.60 -3.83
CA LEU A 193 -18.39 4.73 -4.34
C LEU A 193 -19.04 5.52 -3.20
N ALA A 194 -19.65 4.83 -2.23
CA ALA A 194 -20.19 5.46 -1.01
C ALA A 194 -19.11 6.23 -0.23
N GLY A 195 -17.93 5.63 -0.08
CA GLY A 195 -16.76 6.29 0.54
C GLY A 195 -16.28 7.52 -0.24
N GLY A 196 -16.32 7.47 -1.57
CA GLY A 196 -16.00 8.59 -2.45
C GLY A 196 -16.97 9.76 -2.26
N TYR A 197 -18.27 9.51 -2.31
CA TYR A 197 -19.29 10.54 -2.06
C TYR A 197 -19.20 11.11 -0.65
N ARG A 198 -18.92 10.28 0.36
CA ARG A 198 -18.64 10.77 1.72
C ARG A 198 -17.47 11.76 1.70
N LEU A 199 -16.32 11.38 1.16
CA LEU A 199 -15.15 12.26 1.14
C LEU A 199 -15.42 13.53 0.32
N LYS A 200 -16.14 13.43 -0.81
CA LYS A 200 -16.56 14.60 -1.62
C LYS A 200 -17.35 15.59 -0.78
N GLY A 201 -18.33 15.12 0.00
CA GLY A 201 -19.09 15.97 0.93
C GLY A 201 -18.20 16.64 1.98
N GLU A 202 -17.28 15.88 2.59
CA GLU A 202 -16.35 16.42 3.60
C GLU A 202 -15.43 17.51 3.02
N LEU A 203 -14.99 17.36 1.77
CA LEU A 203 -14.17 18.35 1.07
C LEU A 203 -14.99 19.61 0.74
N LEU A 204 -16.21 19.45 0.23
CA LEU A 204 -17.11 20.55 -0.10
C LEU A 204 -17.50 21.36 1.15
N GLU A 205 -17.69 20.71 2.30
CA GLU A 205 -17.87 21.41 3.58
C GLU A 205 -16.66 22.31 3.91
N ARG A 206 -15.44 21.78 3.79
CA ARG A 206 -14.21 22.54 4.03
C ARG A 206 -14.01 23.69 3.03
N MET A 207 -14.61 23.59 1.85
CA MET A 207 -14.64 24.64 0.83
C MET A 207 -15.82 25.62 0.99
N ASN A 208 -16.64 25.48 2.05
CA ASN A 208 -17.86 26.26 2.29
C ASN A 208 -18.92 26.14 1.16
N MET A 209 -18.98 24.98 0.51
CA MET A 209 -19.97 24.66 -0.55
C MET A 209 -21.10 23.79 0.01
N SER A 210 -21.87 24.32 0.96
CA SER A 210 -22.82 23.54 1.78
C SER A 210 -23.90 22.80 0.98
N VAL A 211 -24.44 23.41 -0.08
CA VAL A 211 -25.48 22.78 -0.92
C VAL A 211 -24.92 21.56 -1.65
N ALA A 212 -23.75 21.70 -2.28
CA ALA A 212 -23.11 20.59 -2.96
C ALA A 212 -22.67 19.49 -1.98
N ALA A 213 -22.25 19.85 -0.76
CA ALA A 213 -21.90 18.90 0.28
C ALA A 213 -23.10 18.03 0.71
N ILE A 214 -24.28 18.63 0.86
CA ILE A 214 -25.53 17.93 1.17
C ILE A 214 -25.85 16.88 0.09
N GLU A 215 -25.77 17.26 -1.19
CA GLU A 215 -26.06 16.34 -2.29
C GLU A 215 -25.06 15.17 -2.32
N ALA A 216 -23.78 15.43 -2.07
CA ALA A 216 -22.78 14.37 -1.95
C ALA A 216 -23.08 13.43 -0.78
N TYR A 217 -23.51 13.93 0.38
CA TYR A 217 -23.89 13.09 1.51
C TYR A 217 -25.16 12.28 1.29
N ARG A 218 -26.16 12.84 0.60
CA ARG A 218 -27.36 12.10 0.19
C ARG A 218 -26.99 10.96 -0.76
N ALA A 219 -26.13 11.22 -1.75
CA ALA A 219 -25.62 10.18 -2.65
C ALA A 219 -24.88 9.07 -1.89
N ALA A 220 -24.03 9.43 -0.92
CA ALA A 220 -23.33 8.45 -0.07
C ALA A 220 -24.31 7.57 0.72
N LEU A 221 -25.33 8.16 1.35
CA LEU A 221 -26.34 7.44 2.15
C LEU A 221 -27.29 6.60 1.30
N GLY A 222 -27.53 7.00 0.05
CA GLY A 222 -28.30 6.22 -0.92
C GLY A 222 -27.61 4.89 -1.28
N ILE A 223 -26.29 4.84 -1.20
CA ILE A 223 -25.50 3.63 -1.45
C ILE A 223 -25.27 2.83 -0.15
N ASP A 224 -24.85 3.51 0.92
CA ASP A 224 -24.64 2.90 2.24
C ASP A 224 -25.22 3.76 3.36
N ALA A 225 -26.37 3.32 3.90
CA ALA A 225 -27.07 4.00 4.99
C ALA A 225 -26.28 4.03 6.32
N LYS A 226 -25.18 3.26 6.44
CA LYS A 226 -24.31 3.16 7.63
C LYS A 226 -22.96 3.86 7.43
N ILE A 227 -22.75 4.61 6.34
CA ILE A 227 -21.47 5.30 6.02
C ILE A 227 -21.10 6.44 6.98
N GLY A 228 -21.93 6.74 7.98
CA GLY A 228 -21.58 7.63 9.11
C GLY A 228 -21.84 9.12 8.93
N VAL A 229 -22.47 9.56 7.83
CA VAL A 229 -22.65 10.99 7.53
C VAL A 229 -24.02 11.58 7.91
N LYS A 230 -24.98 10.78 8.42
CA LYS A 230 -26.35 11.23 8.75
C LYS A 230 -26.39 12.48 9.64
N LYS A 231 -25.59 12.49 10.71
CA LYS A 231 -25.53 13.63 11.64
C LYS A 231 -25.00 14.90 10.97
N ARG A 232 -23.98 14.77 10.11
CA ARG A 232 -23.41 15.90 9.36
C ARG A 232 -24.42 16.47 8.36
N LEU A 233 -25.08 15.59 7.60
CA LEU A 233 -26.15 15.97 6.67
C LEU A 233 -27.24 16.79 7.38
N THR A 234 -27.80 16.26 8.48
CA THR A 234 -28.84 16.97 9.25
C THR A 234 -28.37 18.32 9.80
N ALA A 235 -27.10 18.42 10.22
CA ALA A 235 -26.54 19.68 10.70
C ALA A 235 -26.45 20.74 9.59
N LEU A 236 -25.98 20.34 8.40
CA LEU A 236 -25.90 21.24 7.24
C LEU A 236 -27.29 21.68 6.76
N GLU A 237 -28.26 20.76 6.67
CA GLU A 237 -29.63 21.08 6.26
C GLU A 237 -30.29 22.08 7.21
N LYS A 238 -30.11 21.90 8.53
CA LYS A 238 -30.56 22.88 9.53
C LYS A 238 -29.83 24.21 9.40
N GLY A 239 -28.53 24.19 9.16
CA GLY A 239 -27.73 25.39 9.00
C GLY A 239 -28.18 26.26 7.82
N LEU A 240 -28.55 25.64 6.70
CA LEU A 240 -29.13 26.31 5.54
C LEU A 240 -30.55 26.82 5.81
N ALA A 241 -31.42 26.01 6.44
CA ALA A 241 -32.78 26.41 6.78
C ALA A 241 -32.82 27.62 7.73
N ASN A 242 -31.85 27.70 8.65
CA ASN A 242 -31.74 28.79 9.62
C ASN A 242 -30.96 30.01 9.10
N GLY A 243 -30.53 30.02 7.82
CA GLY A 243 -29.77 31.11 7.21
C GLY A 243 -28.32 31.28 7.72
N THR A 244 -27.82 30.34 8.52
CA THR A 244 -26.46 30.37 9.10
C THR A 244 -25.37 29.87 8.14
N LEU A 245 -25.75 29.31 7.00
CA LEU A 245 -24.86 28.91 5.91
C LEU A 245 -25.30 29.59 4.62
N LEU A 246 -24.35 30.14 3.86
CA LEU A 246 -24.62 30.75 2.55
C LEU A 246 -24.64 29.68 1.46
N GLY A 247 -25.73 29.62 0.69
CA GLY A 247 -25.83 28.77 -0.49
C GLY A 247 -25.03 29.36 -1.66
N LYS A 248 -23.71 29.16 -1.70
CA LYS A 248 -22.94 29.40 -2.93
C LYS A 248 -23.07 28.15 -3.82
N GLY A 249 -23.99 28.22 -4.78
CA GLY A 249 -24.09 27.25 -5.88
C GLY A 249 -22.93 27.44 -6.86
N ALA A 250 -22.50 26.34 -7.49
CA ALA A 250 -21.48 26.36 -8.53
C ALA A 250 -21.97 27.16 -9.75
N GLU A 251 -21.27 28.25 -10.08
CA GLU A 251 -21.11 28.71 -11.48
C GLU A 251 -19.95 27.93 -12.11
#